data_AF-G1UY57-F1
#
_entry.id   AF-G1UY57-F1
#
_cell.length_a   1.000
_cell.length_b   1.000
_cell.length_c   1.000
_cell.angle_alpha   90.00
_cell.angle_beta   90.00
_cell.angle_gamma   90.00
#
_symmetry.space_group_name_H-M   'P 1'
#
loop_
_entity.id
_entity.type
_entity.pdbx_description
1 polymer ?
#
loop_
_entity_poly.entity_id
_entity_poly.type
_entity_poly.pdbx_seq_one_letter_code
_entity_poly.pdbx_strand_id
1 'polypeptide(L)'
;MSKKLLSQLLDENGNEILYSGTLVVDATTGKTFSEHVADKNAHPDFGDLAIQNKADIFADAVLTGTPVVPTAPAGTNTTQAASTEFVERAVNAVLGANDAMLFKGIVDGTHALPDEAYHTGWTYKVNEAGTYAGQACEIGDMVVCVSDFDTTAANADWVVVQRNIDGAVTGPTASTSDNVAVFDGATGKAIADSGITKASVSGAIAKAHEHANKAQLDAITATGAQVNQAVANSHTHANRSALDAIGTDSDGDLTFNGKALNGETGVAFVASAEETPVFTGKLRMVVADYTSPAGV
;
A
#
# COMPACT_ATOMS: atom_id res chain seq x y z
N MET A 1 61.18 54.11 -97.30
CA MET A 1 59.91 53.46 -96.89
C MET A 1 60.28 52.20 -96.15
N SER A 2 60.06 52.15 -94.83
CA SER A 2 58.82 51.59 -94.26
C SER A 2 58.79 50.08 -94.52
N LYS A 3 58.97 49.22 -93.52
CA LYS A 3 58.18 49.17 -92.29
C LYS A 3 59.05 48.66 -91.12
N LYS A 4 59.02 49.41 -90.02
CA LYS A 4 58.87 48.95 -88.62
C LYS A 4 59.53 47.58 -88.32
N LEU A 5 60.67 47.48 -87.64
CA LEU A 5 60.85 47.71 -86.19
C LEU A 5 59.82 47.03 -85.26
N LEU A 6 58.87 46.25 -85.77
CA LEU A 6 57.94 45.49 -84.93
C LEU A 6 57.80 44.05 -85.47
N SER A 7 58.52 43.14 -84.82
CA SER A 7 57.96 41.84 -84.41
C SER A 7 57.53 40.87 -85.53
N GLN A 8 58.48 40.42 -86.36
CA GLN A 8 58.41 39.04 -86.84
C GLN A 8 59.14 38.19 -85.81
N LEU A 9 58.36 37.59 -84.91
CA LEU A 9 58.86 36.52 -84.06
C LEU A 9 59.38 35.44 -85.02
N LEU A 10 60.65 35.09 -84.93
CA LEU A 10 61.20 33.93 -85.61
C LEU A 10 61.03 32.73 -84.69
N ASP A 11 60.83 31.53 -85.22
CA ASP A 11 60.87 30.33 -84.39
C ASP A 11 62.31 30.03 -83.92
N GLU A 12 62.47 29.02 -83.06
CA GLU A 12 63.78 28.59 -82.54
C GLU A 12 64.75 28.09 -83.63
N ASN A 13 64.24 27.83 -84.84
CA ASN A 13 65.00 27.40 -86.01
C ASN A 13 65.20 28.53 -87.03
N GLY A 14 64.80 29.77 -86.70
CA GLY A 14 64.99 30.94 -87.54
C GLY A 14 64.03 31.07 -88.71
N ASN A 15 62.95 30.29 -88.75
CA ASN A 15 61.92 30.41 -89.77
C ASN A 15 60.98 31.59 -89.44
N GLU A 16 60.50 32.27 -90.48
CA GLU A 16 59.50 33.34 -90.32
C GLU A 16 58.21 32.77 -89.73
N ILE A 17 57.87 33.16 -88.50
CA ILE A 17 56.48 33.08 -88.02
C ILE A 17 55.77 34.30 -88.61
N LEU A 18 55.53 34.32 -89.93
CA LEU A 18 54.80 35.41 -90.59
C LEU A 18 53.40 34.97 -91.00
N TYR A 19 52.50 35.03 -90.01
CA TYR A 19 51.21 35.76 -90.04
C TYR A 19 50.66 36.17 -91.42
N SER A 20 50.28 35.21 -92.26
CA SER A 20 49.27 35.49 -93.27
C SER A 20 47.89 35.47 -92.61
N GLY A 21 47.59 36.52 -91.83
CA GLY A 21 46.24 36.86 -91.36
C GLY A 21 45.84 36.42 -89.95
N THR A 22 46.49 35.43 -89.34
CA THR A 22 46.11 34.91 -88.00
C THR A 22 47.34 34.55 -87.16
N LEU A 23 47.27 34.86 -85.86
CA LEU A 23 48.35 34.63 -84.88
C LEU A 23 48.58 33.14 -84.67
N VAL A 24 49.65 32.56 -85.21
CA VAL A 24 50.00 31.14 -84.97
C VAL A 24 50.57 31.02 -83.56
N VAL A 25 49.96 30.17 -82.73
CA VAL A 25 50.29 30.02 -81.30
C VAL A 25 51.07 28.75 -80.98
N ASP A 26 51.13 27.79 -81.90
CA ASP A 26 51.97 26.60 -81.81
C ASP A 26 52.69 26.38 -83.14
N ALA A 27 54.01 26.61 -83.15
CA ALA A 27 54.85 26.47 -84.33
C ALA A 27 55.08 25.00 -84.75
N THR A 28 54.89 24.05 -83.83
CA THR A 28 55.09 22.61 -84.09
C THR A 28 53.88 22.00 -84.78
N THR A 29 52.67 22.44 -84.41
CA THR A 29 51.42 21.91 -84.98
C THR A 29 50.76 22.84 -86.01
N GLY A 30 51.21 24.08 -86.13
CA GLY A 30 50.71 25.07 -87.09
C GLY A 30 49.35 25.69 -86.72
N LYS A 31 48.84 25.46 -85.51
CA LYS A 31 47.53 25.96 -85.07
C LYS A 31 47.52 27.49 -84.93
N THR A 32 46.55 28.12 -85.57
CA THR A 32 46.25 29.54 -85.42
C THR A 32 45.54 29.84 -84.09
N PHE A 33 45.55 31.10 -83.64
CA PHE A 33 44.85 31.55 -82.44
C PHE A 33 43.35 31.33 -82.57
N SER A 34 42.80 31.50 -83.77
CA SER A 34 41.38 31.24 -84.02
C SER A 34 41.06 29.76 -83.88
N GLU A 35 41.95 28.87 -84.33
CA GLU A 35 41.83 27.43 -84.13
C GLU A 35 42.07 27.03 -82.67
N HIS A 36 42.98 27.70 -81.96
CA HIS A 36 43.26 27.47 -80.55
C HIS A 36 42.10 27.92 -79.65
N VAL A 37 41.49 29.07 -79.90
CA VAL A 37 40.30 29.56 -79.18
C VAL A 37 39.07 28.72 -79.50
N ALA A 38 38.99 28.15 -80.71
CA ALA A 38 37.94 27.21 -81.07
C ALA A 38 38.19 25.77 -80.60
N ASP A 39 39.41 25.46 -80.14
CA ASP A 39 39.80 24.14 -79.62
C ASP A 39 39.19 23.94 -78.23
N LYS A 40 38.05 23.24 -78.20
CA LYS A 40 37.32 22.94 -76.96
C LYS A 40 38.10 22.06 -75.98
N ASN A 41 39.20 21.43 -76.40
CA ASN A 41 40.08 20.70 -75.48
C ASN A 41 41.08 21.64 -74.79
N ALA A 42 41.53 22.70 -75.48
CA ALA A 42 42.47 23.69 -74.94
C ALA A 42 41.74 24.78 -74.12
N HIS A 43 40.55 25.16 -74.58
CA HIS A 43 39.64 26.03 -73.87
C HIS A 43 38.35 25.23 -73.64
N PRO A 44 38.26 24.39 -72.59
CA PRO A 44 37.02 23.75 -72.24
C PRO A 44 35.98 24.86 -72.14
N ASP A 45 35.04 24.84 -73.08
CA ASP A 45 33.91 25.73 -73.04
C ASP A 45 33.24 25.40 -71.71
N PHE A 46 33.28 26.34 -70.75
CA PHE A 46 32.38 26.31 -69.59
C PHE A 46 30.96 26.62 -70.06
N GLY A 47 30.60 26.05 -71.22
CA GLY A 47 29.53 26.42 -72.12
C GLY A 47 28.29 26.43 -71.31
N ASP A 48 27.91 27.65 -70.94
CA ASP A 48 26.78 27.99 -70.10
C ASP A 48 26.55 26.96 -68.99
N LEU A 49 27.05 27.19 -67.78
CA LEU A 49 26.70 26.39 -66.59
C LEU A 49 25.17 26.25 -66.37
N ALA A 50 24.35 27.00 -67.13
CA ALA A 50 22.91 26.82 -67.25
C ALA A 50 22.45 25.67 -68.18
N ILE A 51 23.27 25.22 -69.14
CA ILE A 51 22.96 24.20 -70.17
C ILE A 51 23.54 22.82 -69.84
N GLN A 52 24.65 22.72 -69.10
CA GLN A 52 24.91 21.49 -68.37
C GLN A 52 23.85 21.37 -67.28
N ASN A 53 22.76 20.68 -67.62
CA ASN A 53 21.58 20.54 -66.80
C ASN A 53 22.03 20.25 -65.38
N LYS A 54 21.76 21.16 -64.45
CA LYS A 54 22.15 20.98 -63.03
C LYS A 54 21.70 19.61 -62.51
N ALA A 55 20.60 19.08 -63.06
CA ALA A 55 20.13 17.73 -62.79
C ALA A 55 21.15 16.65 -63.17
N ASP A 56 21.85 16.76 -64.31
CA ASP A 56 22.80 15.74 -64.78
C ASP A 56 24.09 15.74 -63.95
N ILE A 57 24.52 16.90 -63.44
CA ILE A 57 25.70 17.03 -62.56
C ILE A 57 25.44 16.38 -61.19
N PHE A 58 24.19 16.43 -60.70
CA PHE A 58 23.81 15.94 -59.37
C PHE A 58 22.98 14.66 -59.37
N ALA A 59 22.72 14.05 -60.54
CA ALA A 59 21.87 12.88 -60.68
C ALA A 59 22.31 11.71 -59.78
N ASP A 60 23.64 11.53 -59.64
CA ASP A 60 24.27 10.49 -58.80
C ASP A 60 25.28 11.08 -57.80
N ALA A 61 25.05 12.33 -57.37
CA ALA A 61 25.97 12.98 -56.44
C ALA A 61 26.00 12.26 -55.08
N VAL A 62 27.17 11.73 -54.72
CA VAL A 62 27.44 11.27 -53.36
C VAL A 62 27.82 12.48 -52.52
N LEU A 63 26.88 12.95 -51.69
CA LEU A 63 27.16 14.01 -50.72
C LEU A 63 28.08 13.46 -49.62
N THR A 64 29.20 14.12 -49.39
CA THR A 64 30.13 13.79 -48.29
C THR A 64 30.02 14.82 -47.16
N GLY A 65 30.43 14.45 -45.94
CA GLY A 65 30.29 15.30 -44.75
C GLY A 65 28.91 15.16 -44.07
N THR A 66 28.44 16.24 -43.43
CA THR A 66 27.14 16.30 -42.74
C THR A 66 26.24 17.34 -43.42
N PRO A 67 25.46 16.96 -44.46
CA PRO A 67 24.55 17.87 -45.14
C PRO A 67 23.52 18.45 -44.16
N VAL A 68 23.32 19.77 -44.21
CA VAL A 68 22.30 20.45 -43.40
C VAL A 68 21.05 20.66 -44.24
N VAL A 69 19.95 20.03 -43.82
CA VAL A 69 18.63 20.19 -44.43
C VAL A 69 17.78 21.10 -43.54
N PRO A 70 17.17 22.18 -44.08
CA PRO A 70 16.25 23.01 -43.30
C PRO A 70 15.07 22.19 -42.73
N THR A 71 14.73 22.43 -41.46
CA THR A 71 13.57 21.78 -40.83
C THR A 71 12.27 22.35 -41.38
N ALA A 72 11.51 21.53 -42.10
CA ALA A 72 10.22 21.93 -42.64
C ALA A 72 9.15 22.12 -41.56
N PRO A 73 8.03 22.84 -41.83
CA PRO A 73 6.88 22.90 -40.93
C PRO A 73 6.24 21.53 -40.69
N ALA A 74 5.57 21.34 -39.54
CA ALA A 74 4.89 20.08 -39.22
C ALA A 74 3.80 19.73 -40.26
N GLY A 75 3.64 18.44 -40.56
CA GLY A 75 2.67 17.94 -41.53
C GLY A 75 3.07 18.11 -43.01
N THR A 76 4.29 18.59 -43.30
CA THR A 76 4.76 18.68 -44.68
C THR A 76 4.86 17.29 -45.32
N ASN A 77 4.17 17.09 -46.44
CA ASN A 77 4.13 15.84 -47.21
C ASN A 77 4.53 16.14 -48.66
N THR A 78 5.83 16.19 -48.91
CA THR A 78 6.43 16.43 -50.23
C THR A 78 7.60 15.48 -50.45
N THR A 79 8.23 15.54 -51.62
CA THR A 79 9.41 14.72 -51.95
C THR A 79 10.74 15.31 -51.46
N GLN A 80 10.71 16.36 -50.63
CA GLN A 80 11.91 16.95 -50.06
C GLN A 80 12.60 16.00 -49.07
N ALA A 81 13.92 16.12 -48.92
CA ALA A 81 14.63 15.43 -47.84
C ALA A 81 14.15 15.93 -46.47
N ALA A 82 13.99 15.03 -45.51
CA ALA A 82 13.62 15.37 -44.14
C ALA A 82 14.87 15.64 -43.29
N SER A 83 14.85 16.68 -42.46
CA SER A 83 15.84 16.87 -41.40
C SER A 83 15.59 15.89 -40.25
N THR A 84 16.62 15.61 -39.44
CA THR A 84 16.49 14.76 -38.24
C THR A 84 15.46 15.33 -37.27
N GLU A 85 15.49 16.64 -37.04
CA GLU A 85 14.53 17.37 -36.20
C GLU A 85 13.08 17.22 -36.69
N PHE A 86 12.85 17.25 -38.02
CA PHE A 86 11.51 17.02 -38.57
C PHE A 86 11.02 15.61 -38.26
N VAL A 87 11.88 14.60 -38.43
CA VAL A 87 11.55 13.19 -38.18
C VAL A 87 11.27 12.95 -36.69
N GLU A 88 12.12 13.44 -35.79
CA GLU A 88 11.93 13.33 -34.34
C GLU A 88 10.62 13.97 -33.90
N ARG A 89 10.35 15.19 -34.36
CA ARG A 89 9.09 15.88 -34.05
C ARG A 89 7.86 15.12 -34.56
N ALA A 90 7.92 14.60 -35.80
CA ALA A 90 6.80 13.85 -36.37
C ALA A 90 6.54 12.54 -35.62
N VAL A 91 7.60 11.81 -35.28
CA VAL A 91 7.52 10.55 -34.52
C VAL A 91 6.97 10.80 -33.11
N ASN A 92 7.50 11.78 -32.39
CA ASN A 92 7.03 12.12 -31.04
C ASN A 92 5.56 12.58 -31.04
N ALA A 93 5.14 13.36 -32.04
CA ALA A 93 3.75 13.78 -32.17
C ALA A 93 2.79 12.60 -32.37
N VAL A 94 3.16 11.61 -33.18
CA VAL A 94 2.33 10.40 -33.39
C VAL A 94 2.30 9.55 -32.12
N LEU A 95 3.42 9.39 -31.42
CA LEU A 95 3.50 8.57 -30.21
C LEU A 95 2.69 9.20 -29.07
N GLY A 96 2.79 10.52 -28.88
CA GLY A 96 2.00 11.25 -27.89
C GLY A 96 0.50 11.25 -28.20
N ALA A 97 0.11 11.38 -29.47
CA ALA A 97 -1.30 11.34 -29.86
C ALA A 97 -1.97 9.96 -29.68
N ASN A 98 -1.19 8.89 -29.50
CA ASN A 98 -1.68 7.52 -29.34
C ASN A 98 -1.40 6.94 -27.94
N ASP A 99 -1.01 7.77 -26.96
CA ASP A 99 -0.61 7.33 -25.61
C ASP A 99 0.33 6.11 -25.63
N ALA A 100 1.29 6.10 -26.56
CA ALA A 100 2.13 4.93 -26.81
C ALA A 100 3.17 4.73 -25.69
N MET A 101 3.24 3.52 -25.16
CA MET A 101 4.30 3.11 -24.25
C MET A 101 5.57 2.73 -25.04
N LEU A 102 6.63 3.52 -24.87
CA LEU A 102 7.92 3.37 -25.53
C LEU A 102 8.90 2.68 -24.59
N PHE A 103 9.25 1.42 -24.85
CA PHE A 103 10.23 0.74 -24.02
C PHE A 103 11.64 1.33 -24.20
N LYS A 104 12.18 1.93 -23.14
CA LYS A 104 13.48 2.62 -23.13
C LYS A 104 14.61 1.78 -22.53
N GLY A 105 14.27 0.68 -21.84
CA GLY A 105 15.25 -0.23 -21.25
C GLY A 105 14.90 -0.62 -19.82
N ILE A 106 15.93 -0.89 -19.03
CA ILE A 106 15.79 -1.29 -17.63
C ILE A 106 16.13 -0.16 -16.68
N VAL A 107 15.69 -0.29 -15.43
CA VAL A 107 16.23 0.45 -14.29
C VAL A 107 16.74 -0.51 -13.23
N ASP A 108 17.92 -0.22 -12.67
CA ASP A 108 18.61 -0.97 -11.63
C ASP A 108 19.60 -0.06 -10.88
N GLY A 109 20.46 -0.60 -10.00
CA GLY A 109 21.45 0.18 -9.26
C GLY A 109 22.50 0.91 -10.12
N THR A 110 22.61 0.57 -11.41
CA THR A 110 23.54 1.17 -12.37
C THR A 110 22.85 1.95 -13.50
N HIS A 111 21.56 1.72 -13.70
CA HIS A 111 20.72 2.38 -14.71
C HIS A 111 19.59 3.13 -14.02
N ALA A 112 19.79 4.42 -13.76
CA ALA A 112 18.76 5.27 -13.18
C ALA A 112 17.72 5.71 -14.24
N LEU A 113 16.57 6.19 -13.76
CA LEU A 113 15.66 6.97 -14.61
C LEU A 113 16.38 8.24 -15.09
N PRO A 114 16.11 8.70 -16.33
CA PRO A 114 16.69 9.94 -16.84
C PRO A 114 16.25 11.14 -15.99
N ASP A 115 17.17 12.07 -15.76
CA ASP A 115 16.97 13.32 -15.03
C ASP A 115 16.75 14.53 -15.96
N GLU A 116 16.87 14.34 -17.27
CA GLU A 116 16.61 15.32 -18.31
C GLU A 116 16.08 14.67 -19.58
N ALA A 117 15.44 15.47 -20.44
CA ALA A 117 15.04 15.10 -21.81
C ALA A 117 14.20 13.81 -21.95
N TYR A 118 13.45 13.42 -20.92
CA TYR A 118 12.47 12.34 -21.03
C TYR A 118 11.15 12.84 -21.63
N HIS A 119 10.39 11.90 -22.18
CA HIS A 119 9.09 12.18 -22.78
C HIS A 119 8.03 11.23 -22.25
N THR A 120 6.80 11.71 -22.26
CA THR A 120 5.59 10.94 -21.95
C THR A 120 5.57 9.63 -22.73
N GLY A 121 5.16 8.55 -22.08
CA GLY A 121 5.14 7.19 -22.63
C GLY A 121 6.45 6.42 -22.49
N TRP A 122 7.58 7.07 -22.16
CA TRP A 122 8.83 6.37 -21.89
C TRP A 122 8.67 5.37 -20.76
N THR A 123 8.97 4.12 -21.05
CA THR A 123 8.66 2.99 -20.19
C THR A 123 9.93 2.20 -19.90
N TYR A 124 10.18 1.93 -18.64
CA TYR A 124 11.31 1.15 -18.17
C TYR A 124 10.82 -0.06 -17.40
N LYS A 125 11.62 -1.12 -17.38
CA LYS A 125 11.38 -2.31 -16.54
C LYS A 125 12.37 -2.35 -15.39
N VAL A 126 11.88 -2.54 -14.18
CA VAL A 126 12.71 -2.70 -12.99
C VAL A 126 13.42 -4.06 -13.06
N ASN A 127 14.75 -4.06 -13.01
CA ASN A 127 15.58 -5.27 -13.04
C ASN A 127 16.25 -5.56 -11.69
N GLU A 128 16.26 -4.58 -10.79
CA GLU A 128 16.71 -4.71 -9.41
C GLU A 128 15.75 -3.96 -8.47
N ALA A 129 15.38 -4.58 -7.35
CA ALA A 129 14.47 -3.96 -6.38
C ALA A 129 15.09 -2.70 -5.78
N GLY A 130 14.30 -1.63 -5.64
CA GLY A 130 14.81 -0.32 -5.23
C GLY A 130 13.72 0.73 -5.16
N THR A 131 14.11 1.99 -5.01
CA THR A 131 13.19 3.12 -5.06
C THR A 131 13.35 3.86 -6.38
N TYR A 132 12.29 3.88 -7.19
CA TYR A 132 12.26 4.58 -8.47
C TYR A 132 11.03 5.48 -8.49
N ALA A 133 11.17 6.71 -9.00
CA ALA A 133 10.10 7.70 -8.96
C ALA A 133 9.51 7.93 -7.55
N GLY A 134 10.34 7.77 -6.50
CA GLY A 134 9.92 7.88 -5.11
C GLY A 134 9.04 6.74 -4.59
N GLN A 135 8.80 5.69 -5.38
CA GLN A 135 8.04 4.50 -5.00
C GLN A 135 8.96 3.30 -4.82
N ALA A 136 8.64 2.41 -3.87
CA ALA A 136 9.31 1.13 -3.76
C ALA A 136 8.89 0.22 -4.93
N CYS A 137 9.85 -0.33 -5.65
CA CYS A 137 9.61 -1.21 -6.78
C CYS A 137 10.36 -2.54 -6.62
N GLU A 138 9.80 -3.58 -7.22
CA GLU A 138 10.33 -4.93 -7.26
C GLU A 138 10.79 -5.30 -8.67
N ILE A 139 11.61 -6.35 -8.77
CA ILE A 139 12.06 -6.86 -10.07
C ILE A 139 10.84 -7.27 -10.91
N GLY A 140 10.70 -6.63 -12.07
CA GLY A 140 9.61 -6.87 -13.00
C GLY A 140 8.53 -5.80 -13.02
N ASP A 141 8.51 -4.86 -12.07
CA ASP A 141 7.66 -3.66 -12.14
C ASP A 141 8.00 -2.82 -13.38
N MET A 142 7.05 -1.99 -13.82
CA MET A 142 7.27 -1.04 -14.91
C MET A 142 7.17 0.38 -14.38
N VAL A 143 8.06 1.25 -14.83
CA VAL A 143 8.01 2.69 -14.54
C VAL A 143 7.73 3.42 -15.85
N VAL A 144 6.68 4.23 -15.86
CA VAL A 144 6.14 4.86 -17.07
C VAL A 144 6.12 6.36 -16.87
N CYS A 145 6.75 7.10 -17.77
CA CYS A 145 6.69 8.54 -17.82
C CYS A 145 5.29 8.98 -18.27
N VAL A 146 4.64 9.86 -17.50
CA VAL A 146 3.30 10.39 -17.76
C VAL A 146 3.30 11.88 -18.08
N SER A 147 4.47 12.53 -18.08
CA SER A 147 4.63 13.94 -18.44
C SER A 147 5.98 14.17 -19.09
N ASP A 148 6.04 15.07 -20.07
CA ASP A 148 7.31 15.44 -20.71
C ASP A 148 8.22 16.16 -19.70
N PHE A 149 9.53 15.97 -19.85
CA PHE A 149 10.50 16.75 -19.09
C PHE A 149 10.29 18.24 -19.33
N ASP A 150 10.21 19.00 -18.25
CA ASP A 150 10.20 20.46 -18.28
C ASP A 150 11.60 21.00 -17.96
N THR A 151 11.81 21.43 -16.71
CA THR A 151 13.05 22.10 -16.28
C THR A 151 13.78 21.33 -15.18
N THR A 152 13.09 20.44 -14.47
CA THR A 152 13.65 19.65 -13.38
C THR A 152 12.91 18.33 -13.30
N ALA A 153 13.66 17.23 -13.17
CA ALA A 153 13.06 15.92 -12.99
C ALA A 153 12.22 15.85 -11.71
N ALA A 154 10.95 15.46 -11.84
CA ALA A 154 10.06 15.26 -10.72
C ALA A 154 9.60 13.80 -10.65
N ASN A 155 9.56 13.23 -9.44
CA ASN A 155 8.98 11.91 -9.21
C ASN A 155 7.52 11.81 -9.68
N ALA A 156 6.79 12.93 -9.68
CA ALA A 156 5.39 13.01 -10.12
C ALA A 156 5.21 12.81 -11.64
N ASP A 157 6.27 12.93 -12.43
CA ASP A 157 6.23 12.72 -13.88
C ASP A 157 6.22 11.23 -14.24
N TRP A 158 6.29 10.35 -13.24
CA TRP A 158 6.43 8.92 -13.40
C TRP A 158 5.36 8.18 -12.62
N VAL A 159 4.83 7.11 -13.22
CA VAL A 159 3.91 6.17 -12.60
C VAL A 159 4.57 4.79 -12.55
N VAL A 160 4.51 4.16 -11.38
CA VAL A 160 4.94 2.76 -11.21
C VAL A 160 3.74 1.85 -11.40
N VAL A 161 3.82 1.00 -12.41
CA VAL A 161 2.89 -0.11 -12.65
C VAL A 161 3.48 -1.35 -12.00
N GLN A 162 2.95 -1.69 -10.82
CA GLN A 162 3.41 -2.84 -10.06
C GLN A 162 2.96 -4.14 -10.74
N ARG A 163 3.91 -5.06 -10.98
CA ARG A 163 3.63 -6.37 -11.57
C ARG A 163 3.04 -7.33 -10.54
N ASN A 164 3.46 -7.19 -9.29
CA ASN A 164 2.93 -7.93 -8.15
C ASN A 164 2.28 -6.92 -7.20
N ILE A 165 1.08 -7.20 -6.72
CA ILE A 165 0.48 -6.42 -5.64
C ILE A 165 1.15 -6.89 -4.32
N ASP A 166 2.47 -6.75 -4.23
CA ASP A 166 3.21 -7.26 -3.08
C ASP A 166 2.97 -6.36 -1.87
N GLY A 167 2.17 -6.87 -0.93
CA GLY A 167 1.86 -6.17 0.32
C GLY A 167 0.56 -5.39 0.32
N ALA A 168 -0.17 -5.28 -0.79
CA ALA A 168 -1.55 -4.82 -0.64
C ALA A 168 -2.39 -5.91 0.02
N VAL A 169 -3.31 -5.44 0.87
CA VAL A 169 -4.31 -6.29 1.49
C VAL A 169 -5.49 -6.39 0.52
N THR A 170 -5.71 -7.57 -0.04
CA THR A 170 -6.83 -7.84 -0.96
C THR A 170 -8.00 -8.46 -0.21
N GLY A 171 -9.22 -7.98 -0.49
CA GLY A 171 -10.46 -8.55 0.04
C GLY A 171 -11.15 -9.53 -0.90
N PRO A 172 -12.27 -10.13 -0.47
CA PRO A 172 -13.09 -10.98 -1.32
C PRO A 172 -13.79 -10.13 -2.40
N THR A 173 -14.37 -10.79 -3.42
CA THR A 173 -15.14 -10.13 -4.50
C THR A 173 -16.29 -9.26 -3.97
N ALA A 174 -16.88 -9.63 -2.83
CA ALA A 174 -17.89 -8.85 -2.14
C ALA A 174 -17.82 -9.07 -0.63
N SER A 175 -18.28 -8.08 0.14
CA SER A 175 -18.46 -8.18 1.59
C SER A 175 -19.77 -7.49 1.99
N THR A 176 -20.32 -7.89 3.12
CA THR A 176 -21.50 -7.25 3.72
C THR A 176 -21.08 -6.03 4.51
N SER A 177 -21.81 -4.92 4.38
CA SER A 177 -21.60 -3.73 5.21
C SER A 177 -21.63 -4.10 6.70
N ASP A 178 -20.81 -3.42 7.49
CA ASP A 178 -20.70 -3.57 8.95
C ASP A 178 -20.17 -4.92 9.44
N ASN A 179 -19.77 -5.83 8.55
CA ASN A 179 -19.03 -7.02 8.97
C ASN A 179 -17.57 -6.69 9.29
N VAL A 180 -16.99 -7.41 10.25
CA VAL A 180 -15.57 -7.29 10.61
C VAL A 180 -14.71 -7.98 9.54
N ALA A 181 -13.64 -7.33 9.09
CA ALA A 181 -12.63 -7.96 8.23
C ALA A 181 -11.71 -8.87 9.05
N VAL A 182 -11.41 -10.07 8.53
CA VAL A 182 -10.52 -11.06 9.16
C VAL A 182 -9.48 -11.55 8.16
N PHE A 183 -8.31 -12.01 8.62
CA PHE A 183 -7.31 -12.59 7.72
C PHE A 183 -7.78 -13.89 7.09
N ASP A 184 -7.54 -14.01 5.78
CA ASP A 184 -7.78 -15.21 4.99
C ASP A 184 -6.45 -15.89 4.65
N GLY A 185 -5.90 -16.60 5.65
CA GLY A 185 -4.60 -17.25 5.57
C GLY A 185 -3.52 -16.59 6.44
N ALA A 186 -2.27 -17.02 6.26
CA ALA A 186 -1.19 -16.72 7.19
C ALA A 186 -0.36 -15.46 6.86
N THR A 187 -0.49 -14.91 5.65
CA THR A 187 0.37 -13.82 5.18
C THR A 187 -0.07 -12.43 5.63
N GLY A 188 -1.31 -12.29 6.10
CA GLY A 188 -1.94 -11.00 6.40
C GLY A 188 -2.29 -10.16 5.17
N LYS A 189 -2.02 -10.66 3.95
CA LYS A 189 -2.27 -9.95 2.67
C LYS A 189 -3.63 -10.26 2.06
N ALA A 190 -4.31 -11.29 2.54
CA ALA A 190 -5.69 -11.60 2.15
C ALA A 190 -6.61 -11.41 3.37
N ILE A 191 -7.75 -10.76 3.15
CA ILE A 191 -8.84 -10.65 4.14
C ILE A 191 -10.11 -11.28 3.59
N ALA A 192 -10.95 -11.78 4.48
CA ALA A 192 -12.29 -12.29 4.21
C ALA A 192 -13.34 -11.51 4.99
N ASP A 193 -14.58 -11.58 4.52
CA ASP A 193 -15.75 -11.20 5.30
C ASP A 193 -15.97 -12.24 6.41
N SER A 194 -15.87 -11.82 7.67
CA SER A 194 -16.03 -12.74 8.81
C SER A 194 -17.44 -13.29 8.98
N GLY A 195 -18.46 -12.68 8.38
CA GLY A 195 -19.87 -12.90 8.73
C GLY A 195 -20.25 -12.36 10.12
N ILE A 196 -19.32 -11.76 10.86
CA ILE A 196 -19.53 -11.19 12.18
C ILE A 196 -19.88 -9.71 12.01
N THR A 197 -21.16 -9.38 12.22
CA THR A 197 -21.62 -7.98 12.15
C THR A 197 -21.13 -7.17 13.36
N LYS A 198 -20.95 -5.87 13.17
CA LYS A 198 -20.76 -4.88 14.25
C LYS A 198 -21.83 -4.97 15.34
N ALA A 199 -23.08 -5.28 14.96
CA ALA A 199 -24.19 -5.46 15.89
C ALA A 199 -24.01 -6.71 16.77
N SER A 200 -23.53 -7.82 16.20
CA SER A 200 -23.24 -9.05 16.95
C SER A 200 -22.15 -8.83 17.98
N VAL A 201 -21.07 -8.12 17.63
CA VAL A 201 -20.01 -7.76 18.57
C VAL A 201 -20.54 -6.85 19.68
N SER A 202 -21.29 -5.80 19.31
CA SER A 202 -21.88 -4.87 20.28
C SER A 202 -22.84 -5.60 21.24
N GLY A 203 -23.64 -6.54 20.71
CA GLY A 203 -24.54 -7.37 21.50
C GLY A 203 -23.81 -8.33 22.43
N ALA A 204 -22.71 -8.94 21.99
CA ALA A 204 -21.88 -9.81 22.82
C ALA A 204 -21.24 -9.03 23.99
N ILE A 205 -20.75 -7.82 23.73
CA ILE A 205 -20.18 -6.93 24.76
C ILE A 205 -21.26 -6.55 25.78
N ALA A 206 -22.45 -6.15 25.31
CA ALA A 206 -23.56 -5.80 26.20
C ALA A 206 -24.03 -6.99 27.06
N LYS A 207 -24.09 -8.19 26.46
CA LYS A 207 -24.54 -9.42 27.12
C LYS A 207 -23.48 -10.16 27.92
N ALA A 208 -22.21 -9.73 27.88
CA ALA A 208 -21.12 -10.39 28.61
C ALA A 208 -21.40 -10.51 30.12
N HIS A 209 -22.33 -9.70 30.64
CA HIS A 209 -22.78 -9.69 32.03
C HIS A 209 -24.30 -9.88 32.19
N GLU A 210 -24.96 -10.54 31.23
CA GLU A 210 -26.35 -10.94 31.33
C GLU A 210 -26.49 -12.45 31.56
N HIS A 211 -27.21 -12.82 32.61
CA HIS A 211 -27.62 -14.19 32.89
C HIS A 211 -29.16 -14.24 32.94
N ALA A 212 -29.77 -15.39 32.66
CA ALA A 212 -31.23 -15.53 32.69
C ALA A 212 -31.83 -15.14 34.06
N ASN A 213 -31.07 -15.38 35.13
CA ASN A 213 -31.40 -15.01 36.51
C ASN A 213 -30.75 -13.69 36.95
N LYS A 214 -30.33 -12.81 36.03
CA LYS A 214 -29.65 -11.54 36.36
C LYS A 214 -30.38 -10.75 37.44
N ALA A 215 -31.70 -10.56 37.30
CA ALA A 215 -32.49 -9.82 38.29
C ALA A 215 -32.47 -10.49 39.68
N GLN A 216 -32.40 -11.82 39.73
CA GLN A 216 -32.33 -12.57 41.00
C GLN A 216 -30.92 -12.48 41.60
N LEU A 217 -29.87 -12.58 40.78
CA LEU A 217 -28.48 -12.45 41.22
C LEU A 217 -28.17 -11.02 41.68
N ASP A 218 -28.60 -10.01 40.93
CA ASP A 218 -28.45 -8.59 41.29
C ASP A 218 -29.23 -8.24 42.57
N ALA A 219 -30.32 -8.96 42.86
CA ALA A 219 -31.08 -8.81 44.11
C ALA A 219 -30.38 -9.48 45.31
N ILE A 220 -29.46 -10.43 45.10
CA ILE A 220 -28.64 -11.00 46.17
C ILE A 220 -27.54 -10.00 46.50
N THR A 221 -27.83 -9.15 47.48
CA THR A 221 -26.87 -8.20 48.07
C THR A 221 -26.05 -8.81 49.20
N ALA A 222 -26.40 -10.03 49.62
CA ALA A 222 -25.70 -10.73 50.68
C ALA A 222 -24.31 -11.18 50.19
N THR A 223 -23.28 -10.70 50.88
CA THR A 223 -21.91 -11.20 50.73
C THR A 223 -21.82 -12.66 51.18
N GLY A 224 -20.81 -13.39 50.70
CA GLY A 224 -20.54 -14.75 51.16
C GLY A 224 -20.36 -14.84 52.69
N ALA A 225 -19.82 -13.79 53.32
CA ALA A 225 -19.71 -13.69 54.77
C ALA A 225 -21.09 -13.61 55.46
N GLN A 226 -22.01 -12.80 54.91
CA GLN A 226 -23.38 -12.69 55.45
C GLN A 226 -24.17 -13.99 55.26
N VAL A 227 -24.01 -14.69 54.14
CA VAL A 227 -24.64 -16.01 53.92
C VAL A 227 -24.09 -17.03 54.93
N ASN A 228 -22.77 -17.11 55.07
CA ASN A 228 -22.13 -18.00 56.05
C ASN A 228 -22.56 -17.66 57.49
N GLN A 229 -22.68 -16.37 57.80
CA GLN A 229 -23.15 -15.92 59.11
C GLN A 229 -24.62 -16.25 59.34
N ALA A 230 -25.49 -16.15 58.33
CA ALA A 230 -26.89 -16.53 58.43
C ALA A 230 -27.06 -18.04 58.69
N VAL A 231 -26.25 -18.87 58.01
CA VAL A 231 -26.20 -20.33 58.24
C VAL A 231 -25.67 -20.67 59.63
N ALA A 232 -24.67 -19.94 60.14
CA ALA A 232 -24.22 -20.10 61.52
C ALA A 232 -25.30 -19.68 62.53
N ASN A 233 -25.97 -18.55 62.26
CA ASN A 233 -26.95 -17.95 63.15
C ASN A 233 -28.28 -18.72 63.21
N SER A 234 -28.64 -19.49 62.18
CA SER A 234 -29.82 -20.38 62.22
C SER A 234 -29.73 -21.42 63.35
N HIS A 235 -28.56 -21.57 63.96
CA HIS A 235 -28.29 -22.49 65.05
C HIS A 235 -27.66 -21.82 66.29
N THR A 236 -27.70 -20.50 66.42
CA THR A 236 -27.20 -19.82 67.63
C THR A 236 -28.27 -18.91 68.23
N HIS A 237 -28.75 -19.28 69.40
CA HIS A 237 -29.57 -18.42 70.26
C HIS A 237 -28.96 -18.42 71.66
N ALA A 238 -29.13 -17.32 72.40
CA ALA A 238 -28.60 -17.19 73.77
C ALA A 238 -29.09 -18.33 74.68
N ASN A 239 -30.31 -18.83 74.43
CA ASN A 239 -30.93 -19.91 75.18
C ASN A 239 -30.70 -21.29 74.54
N ARG A 240 -29.74 -21.44 73.60
CA ARG A 240 -29.49 -22.71 72.91
C ARG A 240 -29.34 -23.87 73.88
N SER A 241 -28.49 -23.73 74.91
CA SER A 241 -28.28 -24.80 75.90
C SER A 241 -29.54 -25.15 76.70
N ALA A 242 -30.46 -24.20 76.89
CA ALA A 242 -31.72 -24.45 77.57
C ALA A 242 -32.76 -25.11 76.63
N LEU A 243 -32.76 -24.75 75.34
CA LEU A 243 -33.62 -25.38 74.33
C LEU A 243 -33.13 -26.79 73.97
N ASP A 244 -31.81 -26.99 73.85
CA ASP A 244 -31.18 -28.29 73.61
C ASP A 244 -31.44 -29.26 74.79
N ALA A 245 -31.71 -28.73 75.99
CA ALA A 245 -32.10 -29.51 77.16
C ALA A 245 -33.57 -29.95 77.12
N ILE A 246 -34.42 -29.30 76.32
CA ILE A 246 -35.83 -29.65 76.19
C ILE A 246 -35.98 -30.69 75.07
N GLY A 247 -36.59 -31.83 75.37
CA GLY A 247 -36.85 -32.89 74.39
C GLY A 247 -38.19 -33.56 74.66
N THR A 248 -38.48 -34.64 73.94
CA THR A 248 -39.62 -35.53 74.22
C THR A 248 -39.11 -36.93 74.53
N ASP A 249 -39.76 -37.64 75.46
CA ASP A 249 -39.49 -39.06 75.66
C ASP A 249 -40.22 -39.95 74.63
N SER A 250 -40.15 -41.26 74.81
CA SER A 250 -40.77 -42.26 73.94
C SER A 250 -42.29 -42.20 73.90
N ASP A 251 -42.90 -41.63 74.93
CA ASP A 251 -44.35 -41.51 75.06
C ASP A 251 -44.85 -40.15 74.54
N GLY A 252 -43.92 -39.27 74.16
CA GLY A 252 -44.20 -37.94 73.62
C GLY A 252 -44.30 -36.85 74.69
N ASP A 253 -44.02 -37.16 75.96
CA ASP A 253 -44.05 -36.21 77.06
C ASP A 253 -42.81 -35.30 77.03
N LEU A 254 -42.99 -34.05 77.47
CA LEU A 254 -41.91 -33.06 77.53
C LEU A 254 -40.84 -33.51 78.55
N THR A 255 -39.57 -33.35 78.20
CA THR A 255 -38.43 -33.66 79.07
C THR A 255 -37.52 -32.44 79.23
N PHE A 256 -36.81 -32.34 80.34
CA PHE A 256 -35.68 -31.41 80.53
C PHE A 256 -34.43 -32.18 80.98
N ASN A 257 -33.32 -32.03 80.26
CA ASN A 257 -32.09 -32.83 80.42
C ASN A 257 -32.36 -34.35 80.46
N GLY A 258 -33.25 -34.82 79.59
CA GLY A 258 -33.64 -36.24 79.50
C GLY A 258 -34.44 -36.76 80.70
N LYS A 259 -35.02 -35.86 81.51
CA LYS A 259 -35.97 -36.20 82.58
C LYS A 259 -37.37 -35.75 82.19
N ALA A 260 -38.32 -36.67 82.19
CA ALA A 260 -39.72 -36.35 81.94
C ALA A 260 -40.21 -35.27 82.92
N LEU A 261 -40.91 -34.28 82.37
CA LEU A 261 -41.66 -33.25 83.07
C LEU A 261 -43.12 -33.71 83.19
N ASN A 262 -43.31 -34.98 83.53
CA ASN A 262 -44.61 -35.49 83.94
C ASN A 262 -44.92 -34.94 85.35
N GLY A 263 -46.20 -34.87 85.71
CA GLY A 263 -46.73 -34.13 86.87
C GLY A 263 -46.22 -34.51 88.27
N GLU A 264 -45.08 -35.20 88.41
CA GLU A 264 -44.42 -35.54 89.68
C GLU A 264 -43.60 -34.38 90.29
N THR A 265 -43.50 -33.22 89.66
CA THR A 265 -43.00 -31.98 90.30
C THR A 265 -44.09 -31.28 91.12
N GLY A 266 -44.87 -32.04 91.88
CA GLY A 266 -45.94 -31.55 92.74
C GLY A 266 -45.46 -31.28 94.17
N VAL A 267 -45.94 -30.18 94.77
CA VAL A 267 -45.85 -29.93 96.22
C VAL A 267 -46.95 -30.75 96.88
N ALA A 268 -46.60 -31.75 97.70
CA ALA A 268 -47.59 -32.49 98.48
C ALA A 268 -47.97 -31.68 99.72
N PHE A 269 -49.25 -31.32 99.86
CA PHE A 269 -49.81 -30.77 101.09
C PHE A 269 -50.36 -31.93 101.93
N VAL A 270 -49.77 -32.17 103.10
CA VAL A 270 -50.32 -33.10 104.10
C VAL A 270 -51.22 -32.33 105.08
N ALA A 271 -52.39 -32.89 105.39
CA ALA A 271 -53.36 -32.24 106.27
C ALA A 271 -52.95 -32.30 107.75
N SER A 272 -52.01 -33.18 108.11
CA SER A 272 -51.48 -33.31 109.46
C SER A 272 -50.06 -33.89 109.48
N ALA A 273 -49.33 -33.68 110.58
CA ALA A 273 -47.94 -34.12 110.74
C ALA A 273 -47.75 -35.65 110.86
N GLU A 274 -48.83 -36.40 111.09
CA GLU A 274 -48.78 -37.85 111.33
C GLU A 274 -49.11 -38.67 110.08
N GLU A 275 -49.54 -38.03 108.98
CA GLU A 275 -49.82 -38.71 107.73
C GLU A 275 -48.52 -38.92 106.94
N THR A 276 -48.17 -40.17 106.62
CA THR A 276 -47.00 -40.47 105.78
C THR A 276 -47.20 -39.88 104.38
N PRO A 277 -46.41 -38.86 103.98
CA PRO A 277 -46.60 -38.26 102.67
C PRO A 277 -46.04 -39.19 101.60
N VAL A 278 -46.84 -39.50 100.58
CA VAL A 278 -46.37 -40.24 99.42
C VAL A 278 -45.67 -39.25 98.48
N PHE A 279 -44.36 -39.10 98.65
CA PHE A 279 -43.54 -38.26 97.77
C PHE A 279 -43.12 -39.05 96.52
N THR A 280 -43.40 -38.53 95.34
CA THR A 280 -42.81 -39.03 94.08
C THR A 280 -41.70 -38.12 93.53
N GLY A 281 -41.45 -36.94 94.15
CA GLY A 281 -40.45 -35.96 93.69
C GLY A 281 -39.18 -35.81 94.56
N LYS A 282 -38.10 -35.26 93.98
CA LYS A 282 -36.76 -35.08 94.60
C LYS A 282 -36.58 -33.83 95.48
N LEU A 283 -37.61 -33.01 95.71
CA LEU A 283 -37.51 -31.83 96.59
C LEU A 283 -38.07 -32.18 97.98
N ARG A 284 -37.21 -32.23 99.00
CA ARG A 284 -37.61 -32.40 100.41
C ARG A 284 -37.59 -31.04 101.11
N MET A 285 -38.74 -30.54 101.54
CA MET A 285 -38.83 -29.47 102.55
C MET A 285 -39.25 -30.12 103.87
N VAL A 286 -38.35 -30.12 104.86
CA VAL A 286 -38.65 -30.54 106.23
C VAL A 286 -39.02 -29.28 107.01
N VAL A 287 -40.27 -29.16 107.46
CA VAL A 287 -40.64 -28.17 108.48
C VAL A 287 -40.24 -28.78 109.82
N ALA A 288 -39.22 -28.22 110.47
CA ALA A 288 -38.82 -28.63 111.82
C ALA A 288 -39.95 -28.30 112.81
N ASP A 289 -40.19 -29.22 113.75
CA ASP A 289 -41.23 -29.24 114.78
C ASP A 289 -41.86 -27.87 115.09
N TYR A 290 -43.08 -27.66 114.58
CA TYR A 290 -43.91 -26.53 115.01
C TYR A 290 -44.50 -26.84 116.39
N THR A 291 -43.92 -26.27 117.43
CA THR A 291 -44.58 -26.19 118.73
C THR A 291 -45.62 -25.08 118.67
N SER A 292 -46.90 -25.42 118.80
CA SER A 292 -47.93 -24.38 118.89
C SER A 292 -47.70 -23.53 120.16
N PRO A 293 -47.88 -22.20 120.10
CA PRO A 293 -47.80 -21.37 121.30
C PRO A 293 -48.90 -21.79 122.28
N ALA A 294 -48.53 -22.07 123.53
CA ALA A 294 -49.50 -22.41 124.56
C ALA A 294 -50.45 -21.22 124.82
N GLY A 295 -51.71 -21.40 124.44
CA GLY A 295 -52.82 -20.53 124.82
C GLY A 295 -53.35 -19.62 123.72
N VAL A 296 -53.99 -20.21 122.69
CA VAL A 296 -55.17 -19.67 122.00
C VAL A 296 -56.06 -20.84 121.59
#